data_AF-A0A163VED7-F1
#
_entry.id   AF-A0A163VED7-F1
#
_cell.length_a   1.000
_cell.length_b   1.000
_cell.length_c   1.000
_cell.angle_alpha   90.00
_cell.angle_beta   90.00
_cell.angle_gamma   90.00
#
_symmetry.space_group_name_H-M   'P 1'
#
loop_
_entity.id
_entity.type
_entity.pdbx_description
1 polymer ?
#
loop_
_entity_poly.entity_id
_entity_poly.type
_entity_poly.pdbx_seq_one_letter_code
_entity_poly.pdbx_strand_id
1 'polypeptide(L)'
;MARFPYYQKNVKELGKLIARAALDENFRKRLQENPSNELAAIGLPQQTTELVEFKVVDGNEAPNAVALPFRLNQNKINSANETYLSGISKMFSLN
;
A
#
# COMPACT_ATOMS: atom_id res chain seq x y z
N MET A 1 1.05 0.02 12.41
CA MET A 1 1.96 0.34 11.29
C MET A 1 2.73 -0.92 10.95
N ALA A 2 2.33 -1.66 9.90
CA ALA A 2 3.22 -2.66 9.33
C ALA A 2 4.32 -1.88 8.60
N ARG A 3 5.51 -1.80 9.22
CA ARG A 3 6.66 -1.16 8.60
C ARG A 3 7.06 -2.03 7.41
N PHE A 4 6.98 -1.49 6.19
CA PHE A 4 7.71 -2.03 5.05
C PHE A 4 9.13 -2.36 5.52
N PRO A 5 9.73 -3.52 5.17
CA PRO A 5 11.07 -3.87 5.62
C PRO A 5 12.04 -2.73 5.31
N TYR A 6 12.39 -1.96 6.34
CA TYR A 6 13.11 -0.71 6.18
C TYR A 6 14.59 -1.04 6.00
N TYR A 7 15.00 -1.18 4.76
CA TYR A 7 16.40 -1.19 4.39
C TYR A 7 16.76 0.24 3.99
N GLN A 8 17.51 0.94 4.83
CA GLN A 8 17.93 2.33 4.59
C GLN A 8 18.58 2.51 3.21
N LYS A 9 19.30 1.47 2.74
CA LYS A 9 19.88 1.40 1.39
C LYS A 9 18.87 1.53 0.24
N ASN A 10 17.62 1.13 0.43
CA ASN A 10 16.60 1.08 -0.63
C ASN A 10 15.70 2.32 -0.67
N VAL A 11 15.80 3.22 0.32
CA VAL A 11 14.95 4.43 0.42
C VAL A 11 15.13 5.36 -0.78
N LYS A 12 16.39 5.54 -1.23
CA LYS A 12 16.71 6.39 -2.38
C LYS A 12 16.11 5.85 -3.67
N GLU A 13 16.24 4.55 -3.92
CA GLU A 13 15.72 3.91 -5.14
C GLU A 13 14.20 3.83 -5.13
N LEU A 14 13.58 3.63 -3.96
CA LEU A 14 12.13 3.74 -3.80
C LEU A 14 11.62 5.15 -4.14
N GLY A 15 12.31 6.19 -3.67
CA GLY A 15 11.98 7.58 -4.01
C GLY A 15 12.06 7.84 -5.52
N LYS A 16 13.09 7.33 -6.20
CA LYS A 16 13.20 7.42 -7.66
C LYS A 16 12.08 6.65 -8.39
N LEU A 17 11.72 5.47 -7.90
CA LEU A 17 10.63 4.66 -8.46
C LEU A 17 9.30 5.42 -8.39
N ILE A 18 8.99 6.03 -7.24
CA ILE A 18 7.78 6.86 -7.07
C ILE A 18 7.81 8.08 -7.98
N ALA A 19 8.95 8.79 -8.04
CA ALA A 19 9.11 9.94 -8.92
C ALA A 19 8.93 9.56 -10.40
N ARG A 20 9.44 8.41 -10.82
CA ARG A 20 9.24 7.88 -12.17
C ARG A 20 7.76 7.58 -12.43
N ALA A 21 7.07 6.91 -11.51
CA ALA A 21 5.64 6.64 -11.63
C ALA A 21 4.80 7.93 -11.72
N ALA A 22 5.23 9.02 -11.09
CA ALA A 22 4.56 10.31 -11.21
C ALA A 22 4.68 10.91 -12.63
N LEU A 23 5.79 10.68 -13.33
CA LEU A 23 6.08 11.28 -14.63
C LEU A 23 5.73 10.38 -15.84
N ASP A 24 5.77 9.07 -15.67
CA ASP A 24 5.55 8.08 -16.73
C ASP A 24 4.30 7.23 -16.42
N GLU A 25 3.21 7.51 -17.12
CA GLU A 25 1.92 6.83 -16.95
C GLU A 25 2.01 5.33 -17.32
N ASN A 26 2.78 4.97 -18.34
CA ASN A 26 2.95 3.58 -18.73
C ASN A 26 3.71 2.79 -17.66
N PHE A 27 4.74 3.40 -17.08
CA PHE A 27 5.44 2.82 -15.93
C PHE A 27 4.52 2.70 -14.71
N ARG A 28 3.69 3.72 -14.44
CA ARG A 28 2.72 3.68 -13.34
C ARG A 28 1.77 2.49 -13.45
N LYS A 29 1.19 2.27 -14.62
CA LYS A 29 0.28 1.13 -14.86
C LYS A 29 0.97 -0.21 -14.63
N ARG A 30 2.19 -0.39 -15.16
CA ARG A 30 2.99 -1.60 -14.90
C ARG A 30 3.28 -1.81 -13.41
N LEU A 31 3.62 -0.73 -12.70
CA LEU A 31 3.87 -0.75 -11.26
C LEU A 31 2.61 -1.11 -10.46
N GLN A 32 1.42 -0.70 -10.90
CA GLN A 32 0.15 -1.09 -10.28
C GLN A 32 -0.21 -2.55 -10.57
N GLU A 33 0.02 -3.02 -11.80
CA GLU A 33 -0.29 -4.40 -12.22
C GLU A 33 0.63 -5.43 -11.58
N ASN A 34 1.95 -5.16 -11.51
CA ASN A 34 2.93 -6.07 -10.93
C ASN A 34 3.99 -5.32 -10.09
N PRO A 35 3.61 -4.85 -8.88
CA PRO A 35 4.50 -4.09 -8.03
C PRO A 35 5.71 -4.90 -7.57
N SER A 36 5.56 -6.22 -7.37
CA SER A 36 6.67 -7.09 -6.93
C SER A 36 7.83 -7.09 -7.92
N ASN A 37 7.56 -7.15 -9.23
CA ASN A 37 8.60 -7.12 -10.26
C ASN A 37 9.38 -5.79 -10.26
N GLU A 38 8.67 -4.67 -10.20
CA GLU A 38 9.30 -3.34 -10.21
C GLU A 38 10.05 -3.05 -8.90
N LEU A 39 9.55 -3.55 -7.76
CA LEU A 39 10.23 -3.45 -6.47
C LEU A 39 11.48 -4.34 -6.38
N ALA A 40 11.46 -5.53 -6.99
CA ALA A 40 12.63 -6.38 -7.09
C ALA A 40 13.74 -5.71 -7.92
N ALA A 41 13.38 -5.03 -9.01
CA ALA A 41 14.32 -4.32 -9.88
C ALA A 41 15.10 -3.19 -9.18
N ILE A 42 14.55 -2.62 -8.10
CA ILE A 42 15.23 -1.59 -7.28
C ILE A 42 15.98 -2.17 -6.07
N GLY A 43 16.16 -3.49 -6.01
CA GLY A 43 16.96 -4.16 -4.98
C GLY A 43 16.18 -4.55 -3.72
N LEU A 44 14.85 -4.65 -3.79
CA LEU A 44 14.11 -5.37 -2.76
C LEU A 44 14.37 -6.88 -2.94
N PRO A 45 14.80 -7.61 -1.89
CA PRO A 45 15.07 -9.04 -2.02
C PRO A 45 13.82 -9.78 -2.50
N GLN A 46 13.99 -10.73 -3.41
CA GLN A 46 12.88 -11.49 -3.98
C GLN A 46 12.08 -12.24 -2.90
N GLN A 47 12.76 -12.72 -1.85
CA GLN A 47 12.09 -13.34 -0.69
C GLN A 47 11.14 -12.37 0.02
N THR A 48 11.42 -11.07 -0.02
CA THR A 48 10.55 -10.03 0.58
C THR A 48 9.29 -9.81 -0.26
N THR A 49 9.42 -9.83 -1.59
CA THR A 49 8.27 -9.74 -2.51
C THR A 49 7.42 -11.00 -2.57
N GLU A 50 7.98 -12.15 -2.18
CA GLU A 50 7.25 -13.42 -2.09
C GLU A 50 6.45 -13.56 -0.79
N LEU A 51 6.93 -12.96 0.32
CA LEU A 51 6.29 -13.05 1.62
C LEU A 51 5.23 -11.96 1.86
N VAL A 52 5.24 -10.89 1.06
CA VAL A 52 4.37 -9.73 1.24
C VAL A 52 3.69 -9.39 -0.08
N GLU A 53 2.36 -9.33 -0.05
CA GLU A 53 1.58 -8.81 -1.17
C GLU A 53 1.68 -7.28 -1.20
N PHE A 54 2.09 -6.74 -2.34
CA PHE A 54 2.14 -5.31 -2.57
C PHE A 54 0.98 -4.87 -3.44
N LYS A 55 0.35 -3.75 -3.06
CA LYS A 55 -0.64 -3.05 -3.87
C LYS A 55 -0.28 -1.58 -3.93
N VAL A 56 -0.19 -1.04 -5.15
CA VAL A 56 0.05 0.38 -5.39
C VAL A 56 -1.28 1.05 -5.68
N VAL A 57 -1.57 2.13 -4.95
CA VAL A 57 -2.81 2.89 -5.07
C VAL A 57 -2.45 4.32 -5.45
N ASP A 58 -3.03 4.81 -6.55
CA ASP A 58 -2.89 6.21 -6.97
C ASP A 58 -3.97 7.05 -6.29
N GLY A 59 -3.56 8.14 -5.63
CA GLY A 59 -4.49 9.06 -4.98
C GLY A 59 -5.43 9.79 -5.94
N ASN A 60 -5.06 9.92 -7.23
CA ASN A 60 -5.96 10.51 -8.23
C ASN A 60 -7.12 9.56 -8.59
N GLU A 61 -6.88 8.24 -8.53
CA GLU A 61 -7.88 7.22 -8.84
C GLU A 61 -8.72 6.84 -7.62
N ALA A 62 -8.12 6.91 -6.42
CA ALA A 62 -8.76 6.57 -5.17
C ALA A 62 -8.46 7.65 -4.09
N PRO A 63 -9.08 8.84 -4.18
CA PRO A 63 -8.76 9.98 -3.32
C PRO A 63 -8.98 9.73 -1.82
N ASN A 64 -9.91 8.82 -1.48
CA ASN A 64 -10.24 8.48 -0.10
C ASN A 64 -9.62 7.15 0.35
N ALA A 65 -8.60 6.64 -0.34
CA ALA A 65 -7.96 5.38 0.04
C ALA A 65 -7.21 5.53 1.37
N VAL A 66 -7.46 4.61 2.30
CA VAL A 66 -6.78 4.53 3.60
C VAL A 66 -6.11 3.16 3.74
N ALA A 67 -4.81 3.16 4.07
CA ALA A 67 -4.09 1.94 4.39
C ALA A 67 -4.29 1.56 5.86
N LEU A 68 -5.00 0.45 6.12
CA LEU A 68 -5.23 -0.05 7.48
C LEU A 68 -4.07 -0.92 7.95
N PRO A 69 -3.60 -0.79 9.21
CA PRO A 69 -2.50 -1.60 9.74
C PRO A 69 -2.94 -3.01 10.18
N PHE A 70 -4.18 -3.40 9.90
CA PHE A 70 -4.79 -4.68 10.24
C PHE A 70 -5.90 -5.03 9.26
N ARG A 71 -6.29 -6.30 9.22
CA ARG A 71 -7.46 -6.76 8.45
C ARG A 71 -8.75 -6.46 9.20
N LEU A 72 -9.78 -6.08 8.46
CA LEU A 72 -11.11 -5.87 9.03
C LEU A 72 -11.69 -7.18 9.55
N ASN A 73 -12.30 -7.13 10.74
CA ASN A 73 -13.03 -8.26 11.31
C ASN A 73 -14.45 -8.32 10.72
N GLN A 74 -14.66 -9.24 9.77
CA GLN A 74 -15.93 -9.38 9.07
C GLN A 74 -17.11 -9.71 10.00
N ASN A 75 -16.89 -10.53 11.03
CA ASN A 75 -17.96 -10.92 11.96
C ASN A 75 -18.49 -9.70 12.74
N LYS A 76 -17.60 -8.79 13.15
CA LYS A 76 -17.99 -7.54 13.84
C LYS A 76 -18.69 -6.55 12.92
N ILE A 77 -18.36 -6.56 11.63
CA ILE A 77 -19.06 -5.77 10.60
C ILE A 77 -20.47 -6.33 10.39
N ASN A 78 -20.59 -7.64 10.17
CA ASN A 78 -21.86 -8.30 9.91
C ASN A 78 -22.83 -8.21 11.09
N SER A 79 -22.31 -8.17 12.32
CA SER A 79 -23.10 -7.98 13.55
C SER A 79 -23.39 -6.51 13.87
N ALA A 80 -23.04 -5.58 12.99
CA ALA A 80 -23.20 -4.13 13.18
C ALA A 80 -22.68 -3.63 14.53
N ASN A 81 -21.53 -4.15 14.98
CA ASN A 81 -20.98 -3.80 16.29
C ASN A 81 -20.62 -2.30 16.34
N GLU A 82 -21.43 -1.51 17.06
CA GLU A 82 -21.36 -0.05 17.07
C GLU A 82 -19.98 0.48 17.49
N THR A 83 -19.41 -0.08 18.55
CA THR A 83 -18.08 0.33 19.06
C THR A 83 -17.00 0.11 18.00
N TYR A 84 -17.04 -1.03 17.31
CA TYR A 84 -16.09 -1.38 16.26
C TYR A 84 -16.26 -0.50 15.02
N LEU A 85 -17.50 -0.28 14.57
CA LEU A 85 -17.80 0.56 13.41
C LEU A 85 -17.46 2.04 13.67
N SER A 86 -17.74 2.55 14.86
CA SER A 86 -17.35 3.90 15.28
C SER A 86 -15.82 4.07 15.34
N GLY A 87 -15.10 3.03 15.77
CA GLY A 87 -13.63 3.03 15.74
C GLY A 87 -13.08 3.07 14.31
N ILE A 88 -13.69 2.31 13.39
CA ILE A 88 -13.31 2.31 11.98
C ILE A 88 -13.64 3.66 11.31
N SER A 89 -14.84 4.21 11.54
CA SER A 89 -15.27 5.44 10.86
C SER A 89 -14.34 6.62 11.14
N LYS A 90 -13.81 6.72 12.36
CA LYS A 90 -12.79 7.72 12.73
C LYS A 90 -11.50 7.62 11.91
N MET A 91 -11.12 6.41 11.47
CA MET A 91 -9.92 6.23 10.63
C MET A 91 -10.17 6.64 9.18
N PHE A 92 -11.39 6.50 8.69
CA PHE A 92 -11.77 6.92 7.35
C PHE A 92 -12.12 8.41 7.26
N SER A 93 -12.51 9.05 8.37
CA SER A 93 -12.83 10.49 8.41
C SER A 93 -11.60 11.42 8.43
N LEU A 94 -10.39 10.87 8.39
CA LEU A 94 -9.13 11.63 8.40
C LEU A 94 -8.63 11.98 6.99
N ASN A 95 -9.33 11.54 5.94
CA ASN A 95 -9.12 11.93 4.54
C ASN A 95 -10.19 12.91 4.08
#